data_AF-A0A1E1W361-F1
#
_entry.id   AF-A0A1E1W361-F1
#
_cell.length_a   1.000
_cell.length_b   1.000
_cell.length_c   1.000
_cell.angle_alpha   90.00
_cell.angle_beta   90.00
_cell.angle_gamma   90.00
#
_symmetry.space_group_name_H-M   'P 1'
#
loop_
_entity.id
_entity.type
_entity.pdbx_description
1 polymer ?
#
loop_
_entity_poly.entity_id
_entity_poly.type
_entity_poly.pdbx_seq_one_letter_code
_entity_poly.pdbx_strand_id
1 'polypeptide(L)'
;MMRKEGSGATGGTECSLDAAECINLQRILQAFNSTISEEHAWALFYQAARTFQKCYSEGATCYSVTEPRHVLLHKDGSVHPSTLLHPGDDSSREEITSEQQLVVNLALVIYHALDYTHSEDEERLISPDLEGLITEMTACEVPDEEDECGALSEESETS
;
A
#
# COMPACT_ATOMS: atom_id res chain seq x y z
N MET A 1 -32.93 42.93 -20.24
CA MET A 1 -31.66 42.21 -20.00
C MET A 1 -31.94 41.14 -18.96
N MET A 2 -32.10 39.88 -19.39
CA MET A 2 -32.34 38.75 -18.48
C MET A 2 -30.97 38.17 -18.10
N ARG A 3 -30.62 38.21 -16.82
CA ARG A 3 -29.44 37.50 -16.30
C ARG A 3 -29.78 36.02 -16.21
N LYS A 4 -29.09 35.22 -17.00
CA LYS A 4 -29.02 33.77 -16.88
C LYS A 4 -28.19 33.46 -15.63
N GLU A 5 -28.83 33.03 -14.56
CA GLU A 5 -28.10 32.48 -13.41
C GLU A 5 -27.52 31.13 -13.84
N GLY A 6 -26.19 31.07 -13.82
CA GLY A 6 -25.45 29.84 -14.08
C GLY A 6 -25.72 28.87 -12.94
N SER A 7 -26.21 27.69 -13.30
CA SER A 7 -26.17 26.51 -12.44
C SER A 7 -24.71 26.18 -12.18
N GLY A 8 -24.17 26.72 -11.08
CA GLY A 8 -22.89 26.29 -10.54
C GLY A 8 -23.04 24.85 -10.09
N ALA A 9 -22.47 23.92 -10.85
CA ALA A 9 -22.28 22.56 -10.40
C ALA A 9 -21.34 22.62 -9.19
N THR A 10 -21.88 22.48 -8.00
CA THR A 10 -21.11 22.21 -6.79
C THR A 10 -20.57 20.78 -6.92
N GLY A 11 -19.42 20.63 -7.58
CA GLY A 11 -18.63 19.41 -7.59
C GLY A 11 -17.95 19.21 -6.24
N GLY A 12 -18.74 19.17 -5.17
CA GLY A 12 -18.26 18.79 -3.85
C GLY A 12 -18.06 17.28 -3.84
N THR A 13 -16.82 16.85 -3.66
CA THR A 13 -16.46 15.47 -3.35
C THR A 13 -17.21 15.09 -2.08
N GLU A 14 -18.37 14.44 -2.20
CA GLU A 14 -19.15 14.04 -1.03
C GLU A 14 -18.31 13.02 -0.24
N CYS A 15 -17.77 13.48 0.89
CA CYS A 15 -16.97 12.69 1.82
C CYS A 15 -17.92 12.03 2.83
N SER A 16 -18.78 11.16 2.32
CA SER A 16 -19.69 10.35 3.12
C SER A 16 -19.11 8.95 3.32
N LEU A 17 -19.48 8.34 4.44
CA LEU A 17 -19.17 6.93 4.70
C LEU A 17 -20.09 6.04 3.86
N ASP A 18 -19.59 4.87 3.49
CA ASP A 18 -20.39 3.83 2.84
C ASP A 18 -21.33 3.11 3.83
N ALA A 19 -22.05 2.09 3.34
CA ALA A 19 -22.97 1.29 4.17
C ALA A 19 -22.26 0.49 5.29
N ALA A 20 -20.94 0.31 5.21
CA ALA A 20 -20.12 -0.34 6.23
C ALA A 20 -19.47 0.68 7.20
N GLU A 21 -19.90 1.94 7.16
CA GLU A 21 -19.30 3.05 7.91
C GLU A 21 -17.80 3.25 7.60
N CYS A 22 -17.42 3.00 6.33
CA CYS A 22 -16.04 3.12 5.84
C CYS A 22 -15.87 4.22 4.80
N ILE A 23 -14.62 4.67 4.65
CA ILE A 23 -14.16 5.52 3.56
C ILE A 23 -12.80 5.01 3.07
N ASN A 24 -12.55 5.07 1.76
CA ASN A 24 -11.24 4.66 1.23
C ASN A 24 -10.19 5.80 1.29
N LEU A 25 -8.92 5.42 1.36
CA LEU A 25 -7.80 6.36 1.47
C LEU A 25 -7.73 7.33 0.27
N GLN A 26 -8.08 6.89 -0.94
CA GLN A 26 -8.15 7.77 -2.12
C GLN A 26 -9.11 8.94 -1.91
N ARG A 27 -10.29 8.70 -1.32
CA ARG A 27 -11.27 9.75 -1.05
C ARG A 27 -10.77 10.73 0.01
N ILE A 28 -10.05 10.24 1.02
CA ILE A 28 -9.41 11.10 2.02
C ILE A 28 -8.38 12.02 1.35
N LEU A 29 -7.46 11.47 0.56
CA LEU A 29 -6.45 12.25 -0.16
C LEU A 29 -7.09 13.32 -1.07
N GLN A 30 -8.16 12.96 -1.78
CA GLN A 30 -8.92 13.89 -2.63
C GLN A 30 -9.65 14.98 -1.83
N ALA A 31 -10.23 14.62 -0.68
CA ALA A 31 -10.99 15.54 0.17
C ALA A 31 -10.11 16.66 0.74
N PHE A 32 -8.92 16.29 1.20
CA PHE A 32 -7.96 17.23 1.77
C PHE A 32 -7.07 17.87 0.70
N ASN A 33 -7.06 17.33 -0.52
CA ASN A 33 -6.14 17.71 -1.59
C ASN A 33 -4.69 17.78 -1.05
N SER A 34 -4.31 16.76 -0.28
CA SER A 34 -3.08 16.72 0.50
C SER A 34 -2.62 15.28 0.70
N THR A 35 -1.34 15.12 1.02
CA THR A 35 -0.74 13.83 1.39
C THR A 35 -1.12 13.46 2.82
N ILE A 36 -0.84 12.22 3.21
CA ILE A 36 -0.85 11.86 4.63
C ILE A 36 0.39 12.42 5.36
N SER A 37 0.35 12.45 6.69
CA SER A 37 1.53 12.74 7.52
C SER A 37 2.28 11.45 7.84
N GLU A 38 3.48 11.55 8.39
CA GLU A 38 4.24 10.36 8.81
C GLU A 38 3.54 9.61 9.93
N GLU A 39 2.91 10.29 10.89
CA GLU A 39 2.13 9.64 11.96
C GLU A 39 0.95 8.87 11.40
N HIS A 40 0.29 9.40 10.36
CA HIS A 40 -0.76 8.69 9.66
C HIS A 40 -0.21 7.47 8.91
N ALA A 41 0.97 7.56 8.28
CA ALA A 41 1.62 6.43 7.65
C ALA A 41 1.94 5.32 8.67
N TRP A 42 2.54 5.66 9.81
CA TRP A 42 2.78 4.72 10.91
C TRP A 42 1.49 4.04 11.40
N ALA A 43 0.42 4.82 11.59
CA ALA A 43 -0.87 4.28 11.99
C ALA A 43 -1.46 3.33 10.93
N LEU A 44 -1.37 3.68 9.66
CA LEU A 44 -1.84 2.85 8.55
C LEU A 44 -1.04 1.55 8.44
N PHE A 45 0.28 1.61 8.53
CA PHE A 45 1.13 0.42 8.56
C PHE A 45 0.72 -0.53 9.68
N TYR A 46 0.59 0.00 10.90
CA TYR A 46 0.21 -0.80 12.06
C TYR A 46 -1.20 -1.41 11.94
N GLN A 47 -2.21 -0.61 11.56
CA GLN A 47 -3.59 -1.08 11.47
C GLN A 47 -3.80 -2.06 10.31
N ALA A 48 -3.15 -1.81 9.16
CA ALA A 48 -3.17 -2.74 8.03
C ALA A 48 -2.50 -4.05 8.42
N ALA A 49 -1.27 -4.03 8.97
CA ALA A 49 -0.57 -5.23 9.40
C ALA A 49 -1.39 -6.08 10.40
N ARG A 50 -2.07 -5.44 11.37
CA ARG A 50 -2.97 -6.15 12.30
C ARG A 50 -4.15 -6.79 11.61
N THR A 51 -4.76 -6.08 10.66
CA THR A 51 -5.88 -6.61 9.86
C THR A 51 -5.42 -7.79 9.03
N PHE A 52 -4.22 -7.71 8.48
CA PHE A 52 -3.61 -8.74 7.64
C PHE A 52 -3.31 -10.00 8.46
N GLN A 53 -2.64 -9.85 9.60
CA GLN A 53 -2.37 -10.93 10.53
C GLN A 53 -3.67 -11.66 10.94
N LYS A 54 -4.75 -10.92 11.20
CA LYS A 54 -6.06 -11.50 11.50
C LYS A 54 -6.61 -12.30 10.32
N CYS A 55 -6.69 -11.71 9.13
CA CYS A 55 -7.21 -12.39 7.93
C CYS A 55 -6.42 -13.66 7.61
N TYR A 56 -5.09 -13.59 7.72
CA TYR A 56 -4.19 -14.71 7.49
C TYR A 56 -4.40 -15.83 8.53
N SER A 57 -4.52 -15.47 9.81
CA SER A 57 -4.81 -16.45 10.88
C SER A 57 -6.15 -17.17 10.73
N GLU A 58 -7.11 -16.54 10.06
CA GLU A 58 -8.44 -17.10 9.76
C GLU A 58 -8.45 -17.95 8.47
N GLY A 59 -7.30 -18.06 7.77
CA GLY A 59 -7.16 -18.84 6.54
C GLY A 59 -7.89 -18.22 5.35
N ALA A 60 -8.12 -16.91 5.37
CA ALA A 60 -8.87 -16.21 4.33
C ALA A 60 -8.00 -15.96 3.09
N THR A 61 -8.60 -16.12 1.90
CA THR A 61 -8.01 -15.69 0.64
C THR A 61 -7.88 -14.17 0.62
N CYS A 62 -6.65 -13.68 0.44
CA CYS A 62 -6.33 -12.25 0.44
C CYS A 62 -6.01 -11.78 -0.98
N TYR A 63 -6.40 -10.55 -1.30
CA TYR A 63 -6.20 -9.92 -2.60
C TYR A 63 -5.25 -8.72 -2.50
N SER A 64 -4.56 -8.43 -3.60
CA SER A 64 -3.54 -7.38 -3.65
C SER A 64 -4.12 -5.99 -3.35
N VAL A 65 -3.31 -5.18 -2.69
CA VAL A 65 -3.64 -3.80 -2.30
C VAL A 65 -2.65 -2.90 -2.99
N THR A 66 -2.94 -2.55 -4.25
CA THR A 66 -2.02 -1.81 -5.12
C THR A 66 -2.34 -0.33 -5.30
N GLU A 67 -3.47 0.13 -4.75
CA GLU A 67 -3.94 1.51 -4.92
C GLU A 67 -4.55 2.05 -3.62
N PRO A 68 -4.51 3.39 -3.38
CA PRO A 68 -5.15 3.99 -2.21
C PRO A 68 -6.66 3.72 -2.14
N ARG A 69 -7.34 3.50 -3.27
CA ARG A 69 -8.78 3.17 -3.28
C ARG A 69 -9.10 1.82 -2.63
N HIS A 70 -8.11 0.91 -2.55
CA HIS A 70 -8.27 -0.41 -1.94
C HIS A 70 -8.22 -0.36 -0.41
N VAL A 71 -7.61 0.67 0.18
CA VAL A 71 -7.47 0.80 1.64
C VAL A 71 -8.73 1.43 2.21
N LEU A 72 -9.52 0.65 2.95
CA LEU A 72 -10.76 1.08 3.59
C LEU A 72 -10.55 1.32 5.08
N LEU A 73 -11.00 2.47 5.56
CA LEU A 73 -10.86 2.90 6.95
C LEU A 73 -12.23 3.07 7.59
N HIS A 74 -12.38 2.53 8.79
CA HIS A 74 -13.50 2.81 9.67
C HIS A 74 -13.36 4.17 10.34
N LYS A 75 -14.49 4.69 10.85
CA LYS A 75 -14.53 5.93 11.66
C LYS A 75 -13.68 5.90 12.94
N ASP A 76 -13.31 4.71 13.42
CA ASP A 76 -12.45 4.52 14.59
C ASP A 76 -10.96 4.42 14.23
N GLY A 77 -10.61 4.55 12.94
CA GLY A 77 -9.25 4.50 12.44
C GLY A 77 -8.72 3.08 12.18
N SER A 78 -9.53 2.04 12.40
CA SER A 78 -9.15 0.67 12.02
C SER A 78 -9.27 0.43 10.51
N VAL A 79 -8.43 -0.44 9.98
CA VAL A 79 -8.49 -0.87 8.56
C VAL A 79 -9.54 -1.96 8.41
N HIS A 80 -10.48 -1.78 7.48
CA HIS A 80 -11.57 -2.74 7.26
C HIS A 80 -11.02 -4.00 6.53
N PRO A 81 -11.43 -5.24 6.92
CA PRO A 81 -10.97 -6.48 6.28
C PRO A 81 -11.19 -6.57 4.77
N SER A 82 -12.23 -5.95 4.23
CA SER A 82 -12.45 -5.82 2.77
C SER A 82 -11.27 -5.17 2.02
N THR A 83 -10.40 -4.43 2.72
CA THR A 83 -9.10 -4.01 2.17
C THR A 83 -8.33 -5.19 1.61
N LEU A 84 -8.42 -6.38 2.21
CA LEU A 84 -7.80 -7.61 1.72
C LEU A 84 -8.78 -8.61 1.12
N LEU A 85 -9.97 -8.78 1.70
CA LEU A 85 -10.78 -9.99 1.49
C LEU A 85 -11.75 -9.91 0.31
N HIS A 86 -12.09 -8.71 -0.12
CA HIS A 86 -13.13 -8.51 -1.12
C HIS A 86 -12.60 -7.65 -2.26
N PRO A 87 -12.36 -8.21 -3.46
CA PRO A 87 -11.98 -7.39 -4.61
C PRO A 87 -13.11 -6.43 -5.01
N GLY A 88 -14.34 -6.64 -4.51
CA GLY A 88 -15.49 -5.85 -4.88
C GLY A 88 -15.78 -6.03 -6.36
N ASP A 89 -16.05 -4.91 -7.02
CA ASP A 89 -16.17 -4.86 -8.48
C ASP A 89 -14.80 -4.68 -9.17
N ASP A 90 -13.70 -4.61 -8.41
CA ASP A 90 -12.35 -4.40 -8.94
C ASP A 90 -11.69 -5.73 -9.34
N SER A 91 -11.99 -6.17 -10.56
CA SER A 91 -11.43 -7.40 -11.14
C SER A 91 -9.93 -7.32 -11.43
N SER A 92 -9.27 -6.17 -11.20
CA SER A 92 -7.82 -6.04 -11.37
C SER A 92 -7.02 -6.58 -10.18
N ARG A 93 -7.67 -6.81 -9.04
CA ARG A 93 -7.02 -7.28 -7.82
C ARG A 93 -6.75 -8.79 -7.90
N GLU A 94 -5.48 -9.14 -7.90
CA GLU A 94 -5.01 -10.52 -7.94
C GLU A 94 -4.95 -11.13 -6.54
N GLU A 95 -5.09 -12.45 -6.45
CA GLU A 95 -4.88 -13.19 -5.21
C GLU A 95 -3.40 -13.12 -4.81
N ILE A 96 -3.15 -12.83 -3.53
CA ILE A 96 -1.81 -12.80 -2.97
C ILE A 96 -1.33 -14.23 -2.73
N THR A 97 -0.12 -14.53 -3.20
CA THR A 97 0.48 -15.87 -3.06
C THR A 97 1.52 -15.97 -1.95
N SER A 98 1.95 -14.84 -1.37
CA SER A 98 2.91 -14.79 -0.26
C SER A 98 2.69 -13.58 0.66
N GLU A 99 3.07 -13.71 1.92
CA GLU A 99 3.03 -12.60 2.90
C GLU A 99 3.88 -11.41 2.41
N GLN A 100 5.07 -11.68 1.86
CA GLN A 100 5.98 -10.65 1.35
C GLN A 100 5.33 -9.79 0.25
N GLN A 101 4.59 -10.40 -0.67
CA GLN A 101 3.90 -9.66 -1.72
C GLN A 101 2.91 -8.64 -1.15
N LEU A 102 2.22 -8.99 -0.07
CA LEU A 102 1.28 -8.10 0.60
C LEU A 102 2.00 -7.00 1.41
N VAL A 103 3.13 -7.31 2.05
CA VAL A 103 3.98 -6.31 2.74
C VAL A 103 4.50 -5.27 1.75
N VAL A 104 5.06 -5.70 0.62
CA VAL A 104 5.54 -4.83 -0.46
C VAL A 104 4.40 -3.94 -1.00
N ASN A 105 3.25 -4.54 -1.33
CA ASN A 105 2.09 -3.81 -1.84
C ASN A 105 1.59 -2.73 -0.87
N LEU A 106 1.55 -3.05 0.43
CA LEU A 106 1.16 -2.09 1.46
C LEU A 106 2.14 -0.92 1.55
N ALA A 107 3.45 -1.19 1.50
CA ALA A 107 4.49 -0.16 1.51
C ALA A 107 4.36 0.79 0.33
N LEU A 108 4.15 0.27 -0.88
CA LEU A 108 3.95 1.08 -2.08
C LEU A 108 2.71 1.97 -1.97
N VAL A 109 1.57 1.44 -1.54
CA VAL A 109 0.34 2.23 -1.42
C VAL A 109 0.46 3.35 -0.39
N ILE A 110 1.08 3.09 0.76
CA ILE A 110 1.26 4.11 1.80
C ILE A 110 2.31 5.15 1.35
N TYR A 111 3.37 4.73 0.67
CA TYR A 111 4.34 5.65 0.09
C TYR A 111 3.69 6.56 -0.97
N HIS A 112 2.88 6.01 -1.87
CA HIS A 112 2.10 6.81 -2.82
C HIS A 112 1.16 7.81 -2.13
N ALA A 113 0.61 7.47 -0.96
CA ALA A 113 -0.22 8.39 -0.18
C ALA A 113 0.61 9.50 0.51
N LEU A 114 1.86 9.21 0.90
CA LEU A 114 2.82 10.20 1.42
C LEU A 114 3.28 11.16 0.32
N ASP A 115 3.35 10.68 -0.91
CA ASP A 115 3.84 11.40 -2.07
C ASP A 115 2.75 12.01 -2.97
N TYR A 116 1.48 11.84 -2.60
CA TYR A 116 0.30 12.13 -3.44
C TYR A 116 0.27 13.49 -4.17
N THR A 117 0.89 14.54 -3.61
CA THR A 117 0.89 15.90 -4.20
C THR A 117 2.20 16.32 -4.86
N HIS A 118 3.24 15.49 -4.82
CA HIS A 118 4.53 15.84 -5.42
C HIS A 118 4.54 15.47 -6.91
N SER A 119 5.32 16.22 -7.70
CA SER A 119 5.64 15.85 -9.08
C SER A 119 6.76 14.83 -9.12
N GLU A 120 6.93 14.13 -10.24
CA GLU A 120 7.99 13.11 -10.42
C GLU A 120 9.43 13.64 -10.20
N ASP A 121 9.63 14.96 -10.26
CA ASP A 121 10.92 15.62 -10.03
C ASP A 121 11.14 16.10 -8.58
N GLU A 122 10.16 15.94 -7.69
CA GLU A 122 10.20 16.39 -6.30
C GLU A 122 10.07 15.19 -5.35
N GLU A 123 11.15 14.85 -4.64
CA GLU A 123 11.09 13.80 -3.62
C GLU A 123 10.70 14.38 -2.27
N ARG A 124 9.68 13.79 -1.64
CA ARG A 124 9.33 14.12 -0.25
C ARG A 124 10.45 13.71 0.69
N LEU A 125 10.88 14.63 1.55
CA LEU A 125 11.71 14.29 2.71
C LEU A 125 10.87 13.55 3.76
N ILE A 126 11.24 12.31 4.06
CA ILE A 126 10.64 11.46 5.10
C ILE A 126 11.68 11.20 6.19
N SER A 127 11.26 10.98 7.44
CA SER A 127 12.20 10.62 8.50
C SER A 127 12.99 9.34 8.19
N PRO A 128 14.25 9.22 8.64
CA PRO A 128 15.09 8.06 8.36
C PRO A 128 14.50 6.75 8.91
N ASP A 129 13.72 6.82 10.00
CA ASP A 129 13.09 5.64 10.58
C ASP A 129 11.96 5.10 9.69
N LEU A 130 11.15 6.00 9.11
CA LEU A 130 10.06 5.61 8.20
C LEU A 130 10.60 5.17 6.84
N GLU A 131 11.63 5.85 6.34
CA GLU A 131 12.36 5.43 5.14
C GLU A 131 12.99 4.05 5.32
N GLY A 132 13.62 3.80 6.48
CA GLY A 132 14.16 2.50 6.85
C GLY A 132 13.11 1.39 6.85
N LEU A 133 11.94 1.64 7.46
CA LEU A 133 10.82 0.69 7.43
C LEU A 133 10.38 0.38 6.00
N ILE A 134 10.14 1.41 5.17
CA ILE A 134 9.67 1.22 3.80
C ILE A 134 10.71 0.45 2.97
N THR A 135 11.98 0.75 3.16
CA THR A 135 13.10 0.05 2.53
C THR A 135 13.13 -1.43 2.92
N GLU A 136 12.96 -1.74 4.21
CA GLU A 136 12.90 -3.13 4.69
C GLU A 136 11.68 -3.87 4.15
N MET A 137 10.50 -3.24 4.17
CA MET A 137 9.26 -3.82 3.64
C MET A 137 9.32 -4.09 2.13
N THR A 138 10.15 -3.35 1.40
CA THR A 138 10.30 -3.48 -0.06
C THR A 138 11.56 -4.23 -0.47
N ALA A 139 12.38 -4.67 0.49
CA ALA A 139 13.53 -5.51 0.20
C ALA A 139 13.04 -6.87 -0.34
N CYS A 140 13.41 -7.19 -1.58
CA CYS A 140 13.26 -8.54 -2.09
C CYS A 140 14.47 -9.34 -1.60
N GLU A 141 14.23 -10.42 -0.87
CA GLU A 141 15.23 -11.48 -0.68
C GLU A 141 15.52 -12.08 -2.06
N VAL A 142 16.48 -11.49 -2.78
CA VAL A 142 17.17 -12.24 -3.82
C VAL A 142 17.85 -13.38 -3.09
N PRO A 143 17.56 -14.66 -3.42
CA PRO A 143 18.35 -15.74 -2.87
C PRO A 143 19.80 -15.45 -3.27
N ASP A 144 20.65 -15.21 -2.26
CA ASP A 144 22.10 -15.18 -2.46
C ASP A 144 22.47 -16.50 -3.13
N GLU A 145 22.83 -16.47 -4.41
CA GLU A 145 23.49 -17.61 -5.05
C GLU A 145 24.93 -17.64 -4.50
N GLU A 146 25.08 -18.16 -3.29
CA GLU A 146 26.37 -18.36 -2.62
C GLU A 146 27.18 -19.43 -3.38
N ASP A 147 28.30 -18.99 -3.97
CA ASP A 147 29.59 -19.68 -4.13
C ASP A 147 29.62 -21.16 -4.61
N GLU A 148 29.59 -21.36 -5.93
CA GLU A 148 30.23 -22.53 -6.57
C GLU A 148 31.47 -22.09 -7.37
N CYS A 149 32.59 -21.84 -6.67
CA CYS A 149 33.91 -21.72 -7.30
C CYS A 149 34.77 -22.95 -7.02
N GLY A 150 34.59 -23.97 -7.86
CA GLY A 150 35.67 -24.71 -8.52
C GLY A 150 36.63 -25.50 -7.63
N ALA A 151 36.27 -26.75 -7.35
CA ALA A 151 37.25 -27.80 -7.09
C ALA A 151 38.09 -28.06 -8.35
N LEU A 152 39.29 -27.48 -8.46
CA LEU A 152 40.29 -27.89 -9.44
C LEU A 152 41.18 -28.96 -8.80
N SER A 153 40.83 -30.22 -9.11
CA SER A 153 41.74 -31.34 -8.98
C SER A 153 42.83 -31.17 -10.03
N GLU A 154 44.06 -30.90 -9.60
CA GLU A 154 45.23 -31.03 -10.48
C GLU A 154 45.91 -32.36 -10.20
N GLU A 155 46.05 -33.07 -11.31
CA GLU A 155 46.46 -34.42 -11.53
C GLU A 155 47.87 -34.79 -11.03
N SER A 156 48.01 -36.09 -10.78
CA SER A 156 49.28 -36.75 -10.49
C SER A 156 50.14 -36.81 -11.74
N GLU A 157 51.38 -36.32 -11.67
CA GLU A 157 52.43 -36.73 -12.62
C GLU A 157 53.48 -37.57 -11.88
N THR A 158 53.49 -38.85 -12.24
CA THR A 158 54.55 -39.81 -11.93
C THR A 158 55.49 -39.86 -13.14
N SER A 159 56.78 -39.62 -12.95
CA SER A 159 57.92 -40.33 -13.57
C SER A 159 59.25 -39.73 -13.12
#